data_AF-A0A512ISC9-F1
#
_entry.id   AF-A0A512ISC9-F1
#
_cell.length_a   1.000
_cell.length_b   1.000
_cell.length_c   1.000
_cell.angle_alpha   90.00
_cell.angle_beta   90.00
_cell.angle_gamma   90.00
#
_symmetry.space_group_name_H-M   'P 1'
#
loop_
_entity.id
_entity.type
_entity.pdbx_description
1 polymer ?
#
loop_
_entity_poly.entity_id
_entity_poly.type
_entity_poly.pdbx_seq_one_letter_code
_entity_poly.pdbx_strand_id
1 'polypeptide(L)'
;MAETTGISWCDRTWSPWIGCTKISPACDGCYAAHLMDTRMGRVEWGPHGVRQRTSETYWRNLGKWDREAKAAGRIITVFPSLCDPWDNAADPGIRREWFAVMRETPSLMHLLLSKRPQNAVAMARAAGGLPKNAALGATCENQEVANRNVRHLLDAARELYPAFTFVSAEPLLGPIDFTRIDYGTIRGHTVIRDALKASDIERIDWVITGGETGQGQHKARPSHPDWFRLIQEQCTAAGVPYHHKQNGEWSTTHPNWPRAHPTVMANDGTLYRPEDLAYPDGPRYGEAIRANHDKAHLTNIYRVGKKLSGRLLDGVEYNGMPELRP
;
A
#
# COMPACT_ATOMS: atom_id res chain seq x y z
N MET A 1 17.93 10.25 -6.90
CA MET A 1 17.34 9.29 -5.95
C MET A 1 18.43 8.88 -4.98
N ALA A 2 18.08 8.69 -3.71
CA ALA A 2 19.06 8.64 -2.62
C ALA A 2 19.52 7.21 -2.32
N GLU A 3 20.78 7.05 -1.92
CA GLU A 3 21.29 5.79 -1.39
C GLU A 3 20.49 5.39 -0.14
N THR A 4 19.99 6.33 0.67
CA THR A 4 19.06 6.10 1.78
C THR A 4 17.63 6.52 1.42
N THR A 5 16.65 5.62 1.56
CA THR A 5 15.23 5.92 1.31
C THR A 5 14.51 6.43 2.56
N GLY A 6 13.53 7.32 2.40
CA GLY A 6 12.59 7.72 3.45
C GLY A 6 11.41 6.76 3.63
N ILE A 7 11.39 5.65 2.90
CA ILE A 7 10.37 4.61 2.98
C ILE A 7 10.80 3.61 4.06
N SER A 8 10.18 3.70 5.23
CA SER A 8 10.57 2.99 6.46
C SER A 8 10.58 1.46 6.37
N TRP A 9 9.98 0.88 5.34
CA TRP A 9 9.83 -0.56 5.16
C TRP A 9 10.75 -1.14 4.07
N CYS A 10 11.71 -0.35 3.55
CA CYS A 10 12.64 -0.81 2.53
C CYS A 10 14.03 -0.17 2.72
N ASP A 11 15.09 -0.87 2.33
CA ASP A 11 16.47 -0.37 2.39
C ASP A 11 16.77 0.64 1.27
N ARG A 12 16.37 0.33 0.04
CA ARG A 12 16.73 1.08 -1.18
C ARG A 12 15.53 1.26 -2.12
N THR A 13 15.41 2.43 -2.72
CA THR A 13 14.41 2.64 -3.79
C THR A 13 15.07 2.64 -5.15
N TRP A 14 14.52 1.86 -6.09
CA TRP A 14 14.99 1.83 -7.46
C TRP A 14 13.94 1.42 -8.46
N SER A 15 13.85 2.13 -9.59
CA SER A 15 12.87 1.82 -10.64
C SER A 15 13.53 1.61 -12.02
N PRO A 16 13.08 0.60 -12.79
CA PRO A 16 13.54 0.32 -14.16
C PRO A 16 13.09 1.39 -15.17
N TRP A 17 11.94 2.01 -14.93
CA TRP A 17 11.40 3.14 -15.67
C TRP A 17 10.71 4.13 -14.72
N ILE A 18 10.33 5.29 -15.25
CA ILE A 18 9.60 6.33 -14.54
C ILE A 18 8.22 6.49 -15.19
N GLY A 19 7.19 6.52 -14.36
CA GLY A 19 5.80 6.72 -14.76
C GLY A 19 4.95 5.48 -14.48
N CYS A 20 3.66 5.72 -14.21
CA CYS A 20 2.65 4.69 -14.23
C CYS A 20 1.27 5.26 -14.63
N THR A 21 0.38 4.37 -15.04
CA THR A 21 -1.02 4.73 -15.33
C THR A 21 -1.79 4.91 -14.01
N LYS A 22 -2.62 5.96 -13.86
CA LYS A 22 -3.52 6.12 -12.70
C LYS A 22 -4.78 5.26 -12.91
N ILE A 23 -5.16 4.45 -11.91
CA ILE A 23 -6.30 3.50 -12.03
C ILE A 23 -7.19 3.42 -10.79
N SER A 24 -6.99 4.30 -9.81
CA SER A 24 -7.70 4.23 -8.55
C SER A 24 -7.77 5.58 -7.86
N PRO A 25 -8.77 5.84 -7.00
CA PRO A 25 -8.82 7.06 -6.18
C PRO A 25 -7.57 7.26 -5.32
N ALA A 26 -6.91 6.18 -4.88
CA ALA A 26 -5.63 6.24 -4.16
C ALA A 26 -4.47 6.86 -4.98
N CYS A 27 -4.65 7.13 -6.28
CA CYS A 27 -3.67 7.80 -7.13
C CYS A 27 -3.81 9.34 -7.16
N ASP A 28 -4.90 9.90 -6.63
CA ASP A 28 -5.18 11.35 -6.71
C ASP A 28 -4.10 12.19 -6.00
N GLY A 29 -3.60 11.68 -4.87
CA GLY A 29 -2.50 12.23 -4.09
C GLY A 29 -1.14 11.56 -4.34
N CYS A 30 -0.86 11.06 -5.54
CA CYS A 30 0.37 10.32 -5.80
C CYS A 30 1.62 11.21 -5.66
N TYR A 31 2.51 10.88 -4.71
CA TYR A 31 3.76 11.63 -4.50
C TYR A 31 4.68 11.59 -5.73
N ALA A 32 4.70 10.48 -6.48
CA ALA A 32 5.56 10.33 -7.64
C ALA A 32 5.10 11.23 -8.79
N ALA A 33 3.78 11.39 -8.98
CA ALA A 33 3.23 12.37 -9.91
C ALA A 33 3.63 13.79 -9.52
N HIS A 34 3.41 14.18 -8.25
CA HIS A 34 3.78 15.50 -7.75
C HIS A 34 5.29 15.78 -7.87
N LEU A 35 6.14 14.78 -7.64
CA LEU A 35 7.58 14.88 -7.80
C LEU A 35 7.98 15.13 -9.27
N MET A 36 7.32 14.46 -10.22
CA MET A 36 7.53 14.72 -11.65
C MET A 36 7.11 16.14 -12.02
N ASP A 37 5.93 16.58 -11.57
CA ASP A 37 5.37 17.88 -11.93
C ASP A 37 6.17 19.07 -11.38
N THR A 38 6.83 18.91 -10.23
CA THR A 38 7.44 20.05 -9.51
C THR A 38 8.95 20.08 -9.45
N ARG A 39 9.63 18.93 -9.52
CA ARG A 39 11.09 18.87 -9.30
C ARG A 39 11.83 18.15 -10.41
N MET A 40 11.31 17.00 -10.86
CA MET A 40 12.06 16.12 -11.75
C MET A 40 11.78 16.38 -13.23
N GLY A 41 10.55 16.71 -13.62
CA GLY A 41 10.18 17.07 -14.99
C GLY A 41 10.52 16.01 -16.06
N ARG A 42 10.59 14.73 -15.68
CA ARG A 42 11.11 13.66 -16.57
C ARG A 42 10.06 13.04 -17.47
N VAL A 43 8.83 12.91 -16.96
CA VAL A 43 7.68 12.36 -17.69
C VAL A 43 6.41 13.09 -17.27
N GLU A 44 5.42 13.15 -18.16
CA GLU A 44 4.04 13.38 -17.75
C GLU A 44 3.53 12.15 -17.00
N TRP A 45 2.95 12.32 -15.81
CA TRP A 45 2.48 11.18 -15.02
C TRP A 45 1.01 10.85 -15.30
N GLY A 46 0.74 9.63 -15.78
CA GLY A 46 -0.62 9.14 -15.95
C GLY A 46 -0.83 8.36 -17.26
N PRO A 47 -2.09 8.23 -17.71
CA PRO A 47 -2.46 7.36 -18.83
C PRO A 47 -1.83 7.76 -20.17
N HIS A 48 -1.57 9.05 -20.40
CA HIS A 48 -1.00 9.55 -21.65
C HIS A 48 0.52 9.74 -21.61
N GLY A 49 1.11 9.67 -20.41
CA GLY A 49 2.55 9.80 -20.24
C GLY A 49 3.32 8.62 -20.81
N VAL A 50 4.52 8.88 -21.33
CA VAL A 50 5.46 7.81 -21.72
C VAL A 50 6.11 7.17 -20.49
N ARG A 51 6.43 5.88 -20.58
CA ARG A 51 7.23 5.19 -19.54
C ARG A 51 8.70 5.31 -19.91
N GLN A 52 9.40 6.25 -19.27
CA GLN A 52 10.79 6.53 -19.61
C GLN A 52 11.71 5.57 -18.86
N ARG A 53 12.48 4.75 -19.59
CA ARG A 53 13.54 3.91 -19.02
C ARG A 53 14.53 4.77 -18.22
N THR A 54 14.96 4.29 -17.05
CA THR A 54 16.04 4.95 -16.29
C THR A 54 17.40 4.74 -16.98
N SER A 55 18.44 5.49 -16.60
CA SER A 55 19.74 5.45 -17.30
C SER A 55 20.52 4.16 -17.04
N GLU A 56 21.41 3.76 -17.96
CA GLU A 56 22.26 2.57 -17.77
C GLU A 56 23.12 2.64 -16.49
N THR A 57 23.73 3.80 -16.20
CA THR A 57 24.47 4.02 -14.96
C THR A 57 23.60 3.77 -13.72
N TYR A 58 22.32 4.13 -13.80
CA TYR A 58 21.37 3.90 -12.71
C TYR A 58 21.04 2.41 -12.50
N TRP A 59 21.06 1.62 -13.57
CA TRP A 59 20.87 0.17 -13.50
C TRP A 59 22.05 -0.55 -12.83
N ARG A 60 23.29 -0.05 -13.02
CA ARG A 60 24.49 -0.61 -12.38
C ARG A 60 24.45 -0.56 -10.84
N ASN A 61 23.57 0.26 -10.26
CA ASN A 61 23.36 0.31 -8.80
C ASN A 61 22.90 -1.03 -8.21
N LEU A 62 22.09 -1.82 -8.94
CA LEU A 62 21.66 -3.12 -8.46
C LEU A 62 22.86 -4.05 -8.24
N GLY A 63 23.76 -4.14 -9.22
CA GLY A 63 25.00 -4.93 -9.05
C GLY A 63 25.93 -4.38 -7.96
N LYS A 64 25.96 -3.05 -7.74
CA LYS A 64 26.69 -2.44 -6.61
C LYS A 64 26.10 -2.90 -5.28
N TRP A 65 24.79 -2.75 -5.09
CA TRP A 65 24.12 -3.10 -3.84
C TRP A 65 24.11 -4.60 -3.57
N ASP A 66 24.06 -5.44 -4.61
CA ASP A 66 24.18 -6.89 -4.44
C ASP A 66 25.56 -7.27 -3.85
N ARG A 67 26.65 -6.65 -4.32
CA ARG A 67 27.98 -6.84 -3.73
C ARG A 67 28.05 -6.34 -2.28
N GLU A 68 27.42 -5.20 -1.98
CA GLU A 68 27.32 -4.67 -0.61
C GLU A 68 26.54 -5.63 0.31
N ALA A 69 25.40 -6.15 -0.17
CA ALA A 69 24.58 -7.12 0.54
C ALA A 69 25.36 -8.40 0.86
N LYS A 70 26.07 -8.94 -0.14
CA LYS A 70 26.96 -10.11 0.00
C LYS A 70 28.07 -9.87 1.02
N ALA A 71 28.77 -8.74 0.92
CA ALA A 71 29.84 -8.39 1.84
C ALA A 71 29.34 -8.23 3.29
N ALA A 72 28.11 -7.74 3.46
CA ALA A 72 27.48 -7.57 4.76
C ALA A 72 26.78 -8.85 5.28
N GLY A 73 26.73 -9.93 4.50
CA GLY A 73 26.04 -11.17 4.88
C GLY A 73 24.54 -10.98 5.15
N ARG A 74 23.88 -10.06 4.44
CA ARG A 74 22.45 -9.76 4.62
C ARG A 74 21.74 -9.57 3.28
N ILE A 75 20.43 -9.75 3.27
CA ILE A 75 19.59 -9.33 2.15
C ILE A 75 19.33 -7.82 2.22
N ILE A 76 19.34 -7.15 1.06
CA ILE A 76 18.91 -5.74 0.91
C ILE A 76 17.58 -5.72 0.14
N THR A 77 16.56 -5.09 0.72
CA THR A 77 15.27 -4.90 0.03
C THR A 77 15.32 -3.74 -0.96
N VAL A 78 14.70 -3.90 -2.13
CA VAL A 78 14.65 -2.90 -3.19
C VAL A 78 13.21 -2.65 -3.64
N PHE A 79 12.74 -1.42 -3.49
CA PHE A 79 11.39 -1.02 -3.85
C PHE A 79 11.34 -0.11 -5.10
N PRO A 80 10.62 -0.52 -6.17
CA PRO A 80 10.32 0.31 -7.34
C PRO A 80 9.34 1.45 -7.08
N SER A 81 9.90 2.57 -6.61
CA SER A 81 9.12 3.70 -6.10
C SER A 81 8.53 4.65 -7.17
N LEU A 82 9.03 4.62 -8.42
CA LEU A 82 8.59 5.52 -9.51
C LEU A 82 7.94 4.78 -10.69
N CYS A 83 7.52 3.54 -10.51
CA CYS A 83 6.82 2.76 -11.51
C CYS A 83 5.79 1.82 -10.87
N ASP A 84 4.88 1.28 -11.67
CA ASP A 84 4.10 0.09 -11.31
C ASP A 84 4.64 -1.09 -12.12
N PRO A 85 5.16 -2.17 -11.50
CA PRO A 85 5.79 -3.30 -12.21
C PRO A 85 4.90 -3.95 -13.28
N TRP A 86 3.57 -3.86 -13.11
CA TRP A 86 2.57 -4.49 -13.95
C TRP A 86 1.75 -3.48 -14.77
N ASP A 87 2.29 -2.28 -15.01
CA ASP A 87 1.69 -1.31 -15.93
C ASP A 87 1.71 -1.83 -17.38
N ASN A 88 0.56 -1.74 -18.04
CA ASN A 88 0.37 -2.13 -19.44
C ASN A 88 1.13 -1.21 -20.41
N ALA A 89 1.32 0.06 -20.03
CA ALA A 89 2.02 1.04 -20.86
C ALA A 89 3.55 0.92 -20.81
N ALA A 90 4.08 0.08 -19.92
CA ALA A 90 5.53 -0.13 -19.82
C ALA A 90 6.02 -1.11 -20.89
N ASP A 91 7.15 -0.79 -21.52
CA ASP A 91 7.80 -1.65 -22.51
C ASP A 91 8.12 -3.04 -21.90
N PRO A 92 7.55 -4.13 -22.45
CA PRO A 92 7.83 -5.49 -21.99
C PRO A 92 9.32 -5.87 -22.06
N GLY A 93 10.09 -5.27 -22.98
CA GLY A 93 11.53 -5.46 -23.10
C GLY A 93 12.30 -4.97 -21.87
N ILE A 94 11.93 -3.81 -21.32
CA ILE A 94 12.54 -3.27 -20.09
C ILE A 94 12.23 -4.19 -18.89
N ARG A 95 11.00 -4.73 -18.80
CA ARG A 95 10.64 -5.67 -17.73
C ARG A 95 11.45 -6.97 -17.84
N ARG A 96 11.66 -7.48 -19.06
CA ARG A 96 12.50 -8.66 -19.32
C ARG A 96 13.95 -8.42 -18.88
N GLU A 97 14.51 -7.27 -19.24
CA GLU A 97 15.86 -6.85 -18.84
C GLU A 97 15.95 -6.75 -17.31
N TRP A 98 14.97 -6.13 -16.66
CA TRP A 98 14.93 -6.01 -15.20
C TRP A 98 14.92 -7.38 -14.53
N PHE A 99 14.10 -8.31 -15.01
CA PHE A 99 14.05 -9.67 -14.44
C PHE A 99 15.36 -10.42 -14.66
N ALA A 100 16.09 -10.18 -15.75
CA ALA A 100 17.43 -10.74 -15.94
C ALA A 100 18.39 -10.24 -14.86
N VAL A 101 18.42 -8.92 -14.61
CA VAL A 101 19.28 -8.32 -13.56
C VAL A 101 18.89 -8.81 -12.16
N MET A 102 17.60 -8.99 -11.87
CA MET A 102 17.15 -9.58 -10.60
C MET A 102 17.75 -10.97 -10.36
N ARG A 103 17.76 -11.82 -11.40
CA ARG A 103 18.37 -13.17 -11.32
C ARG A 103 19.88 -13.13 -11.08
N GLU A 104 20.55 -12.08 -11.56
CA GLU A 104 21.99 -11.86 -11.38
C GLU A 104 22.33 -11.21 -10.02
N THR A 105 21.33 -10.73 -9.28
CA THR A 105 21.49 -10.02 -7.99
C THR A 105 20.75 -10.73 -6.85
N PRO A 106 21.11 -11.99 -6.53
CA PRO A 106 20.34 -12.82 -5.60
C PRO A 106 20.33 -12.31 -4.16
N SER A 107 21.25 -11.43 -3.77
CA SER A 107 21.29 -10.86 -2.41
C SER A 107 20.40 -9.63 -2.27
N LEU A 108 19.66 -9.27 -3.32
CA LEU A 108 18.62 -8.25 -3.30
C LEU A 108 17.23 -8.89 -3.29
N MET A 109 16.32 -8.38 -2.46
CA MET A 109 14.91 -8.76 -2.48
C MET A 109 14.06 -7.66 -3.10
N HIS A 110 13.45 -7.93 -4.25
CA HIS A 110 12.66 -6.94 -4.99
C HIS A 110 11.19 -6.96 -4.55
N LEU A 111 10.70 -5.83 -4.03
CA LEU A 111 9.33 -5.66 -3.55
C LEU A 111 8.42 -5.17 -4.69
N LEU A 112 7.79 -6.10 -5.43
CA LEU A 112 6.97 -5.78 -6.61
C LEU A 112 5.53 -5.39 -6.21
N LEU A 113 5.35 -4.17 -5.71
CA LEU A 113 4.04 -3.64 -5.32
C LEU A 113 3.28 -3.05 -6.52
N SER A 114 2.00 -3.40 -6.67
CA SER A 114 1.17 -2.91 -7.76
C SER A 114 -0.30 -2.72 -7.38
N LYS A 115 -1.01 -1.89 -8.14
CA LYS A 115 -2.48 -1.80 -8.14
C LYS A 115 -3.14 -2.71 -9.18
N ARG A 116 -2.34 -3.47 -9.96
CA ARG A 116 -2.77 -4.39 -11.03
C ARG A 116 -2.25 -5.82 -10.82
N PRO A 117 -2.44 -6.45 -9.66
CA PRO A 117 -1.94 -7.82 -9.43
C PRO A 117 -2.48 -8.83 -10.45
N GLN A 118 -3.63 -8.58 -11.08
CA GLN A 118 -4.19 -9.44 -12.14
C GLN A 118 -3.27 -9.62 -13.37
N ASN A 119 -2.34 -8.68 -13.60
CA ASN A 119 -1.41 -8.73 -14.71
C ASN A 119 -0.14 -9.55 -14.42
N ALA A 120 0.13 -9.87 -13.14
CA ALA A 120 1.42 -10.40 -12.70
C ALA A 120 1.80 -11.70 -13.41
N VAL A 121 0.87 -12.67 -13.48
CA VAL A 121 1.14 -14.00 -14.05
C VAL A 121 1.54 -13.91 -15.53
N ALA A 122 0.72 -13.24 -16.34
CA ALA A 122 0.96 -13.11 -17.77
C ALA A 122 2.25 -12.33 -18.06
N MET A 123 2.46 -11.21 -17.37
CA MET A 123 3.64 -10.36 -17.59
C MET A 123 4.93 -11.00 -17.08
N ALA A 124 4.88 -11.75 -15.98
CA ALA A 124 6.04 -12.49 -15.48
C ALA A 124 6.43 -13.61 -16.44
N ARG A 125 5.47 -14.40 -16.93
CA ARG A 125 5.72 -15.44 -17.95
C ARG A 125 6.34 -14.86 -19.21
N ALA A 126 5.81 -13.74 -19.71
CA ALA A 126 6.37 -13.04 -20.87
C ALA A 126 7.81 -12.56 -20.65
N ALA A 127 8.19 -12.23 -19.41
CA ALA A 127 9.53 -11.82 -18.98
C ALA A 127 10.46 -13.00 -18.58
N GLY A 128 10.08 -14.24 -18.90
CA GLY A 128 10.88 -15.45 -18.61
C GLY A 128 10.66 -16.03 -17.21
N GLY A 129 9.50 -15.79 -16.61
CA GLY A 129 9.14 -16.26 -15.26
C GLY A 129 9.57 -15.30 -14.15
N LEU A 130 8.90 -15.39 -13.00
CA LEU A 130 9.22 -14.55 -11.84
C LEU A 130 10.58 -14.96 -11.23
N PRO A 131 11.52 -14.03 -10.98
CA PRO A 131 12.77 -14.33 -10.28
C PRO A 131 12.52 -14.77 -8.84
N LYS A 132 13.37 -15.67 -8.32
CA LYS A 132 13.25 -16.21 -6.94
C LYS A 132 13.35 -15.14 -5.85
N ASN A 133 14.04 -14.06 -6.13
CA ASN A 133 14.24 -12.93 -5.22
C ASN A 133 13.22 -11.80 -5.45
N ALA A 134 11.98 -12.17 -5.78
CA ALA A 134 10.85 -11.26 -5.97
C ALA A 134 9.73 -11.55 -4.97
N ALA A 135 9.32 -10.52 -4.23
CA ALA A 135 8.08 -10.53 -3.48
C ALA A 135 6.95 -9.90 -4.31
N LEU A 136 5.74 -10.45 -4.24
CA LEU A 136 4.57 -9.89 -4.93
C LEU A 136 3.71 -9.09 -3.97
N GLY A 137 3.41 -7.85 -4.36
CA GLY A 137 2.65 -6.93 -3.54
C GLY A 137 1.38 -6.42 -4.21
N ALA A 138 0.30 -6.31 -3.45
CA ALA A 138 -0.91 -5.59 -3.88
C ALA A 138 -1.16 -4.34 -3.04
N THR A 139 -1.55 -3.24 -3.67
CA THR A 139 -2.07 -2.07 -2.97
C THR A 139 -3.58 -2.20 -2.75
N CYS A 140 -4.06 -1.91 -1.55
CA CYS A 140 -5.50 -1.94 -1.23
C CYS A 140 -5.89 -0.72 -0.39
N GLU A 141 -6.69 0.19 -0.94
CA GLU A 141 -7.14 1.38 -0.20
C GLU A 141 -8.42 1.19 0.61
N ASN A 142 -9.23 0.17 0.32
CA ASN A 142 -10.49 -0.13 1.01
C ASN A 142 -10.91 -1.60 0.77
N GLN A 143 -11.99 -2.06 1.41
CA GLN A 143 -12.46 -3.44 1.29
C GLN A 143 -12.78 -3.87 -0.15
N GLU A 144 -13.42 -3.02 -0.94
CA GLU A 144 -13.76 -3.33 -2.34
C GLU A 144 -12.50 -3.64 -3.15
N VAL A 145 -11.48 -2.80 -3.02
CA VAL A 145 -10.20 -3.01 -3.68
C VAL A 145 -9.47 -4.21 -3.09
N ALA A 146 -9.56 -4.46 -1.78
CA ALA A 146 -8.99 -5.65 -1.15
C ALA A 146 -9.59 -6.94 -1.72
N ASN A 147 -10.93 -7.02 -1.82
CA ASN A 147 -11.65 -8.14 -2.44
C ASN A 147 -11.15 -8.45 -3.86
N ARG A 148 -10.89 -7.40 -4.66
CA ARG A 148 -10.33 -7.55 -6.00
C ARG A 148 -8.84 -7.94 -5.99
N ASN A 149 -8.02 -7.13 -5.34
CA ASN A 149 -6.57 -7.16 -5.49
C ASN A 149 -5.92 -8.29 -4.70
N VAL A 150 -6.42 -8.60 -3.49
CA VAL A 150 -5.90 -9.73 -2.69
C VAL A 150 -6.20 -11.05 -3.38
N ARG A 151 -7.40 -11.23 -3.94
CA ARG A 151 -7.73 -12.41 -4.75
C ARG A 151 -6.72 -12.64 -5.87
N HIS A 152 -6.47 -11.61 -6.68
CA HIS A 152 -5.49 -11.69 -7.77
C HIS A 152 -4.05 -11.89 -7.28
N LEU A 153 -3.68 -11.32 -6.13
CA LEU A 153 -2.37 -11.54 -5.52
C LEU A 153 -2.18 -13.01 -5.14
N LEU A 154 -3.16 -13.61 -4.46
CA LEU A 154 -3.08 -14.99 -4.01
C LEU A 154 -3.16 -15.99 -5.17
N ASP A 155 -3.99 -15.71 -6.19
CA ASP A 155 -3.97 -16.48 -7.44
C ASP A 155 -2.60 -16.40 -8.13
N ALA A 156 -1.97 -15.22 -8.17
CA ALA A 156 -0.63 -15.06 -8.72
C ALA A 156 0.44 -15.78 -7.88
N ALA A 157 0.29 -15.82 -6.56
CA ALA A 157 1.21 -16.51 -5.66
C ALA A 157 1.23 -18.03 -5.94
N ARG A 158 0.05 -18.64 -6.12
CA ARG A 158 -0.07 -20.05 -6.52
C ARG A 158 0.63 -20.38 -7.84
N GLU A 159 0.61 -19.45 -8.79
CA GLU A 159 1.15 -19.67 -10.14
C GLU A 159 2.64 -19.32 -10.26
N LEU A 160 3.13 -18.36 -9.46
CA LEU A 160 4.47 -17.78 -9.62
C LEU A 160 5.43 -18.10 -8.48
N TYR A 161 4.94 -18.60 -7.34
CA TYR A 161 5.74 -18.94 -6.16
C TYR A 161 6.73 -17.83 -5.77
N PRO A 162 6.24 -16.62 -5.44
CA PRO A 162 7.12 -15.53 -5.02
C PRO A 162 7.84 -15.86 -3.72
N ALA A 163 8.88 -15.09 -3.39
CA ALA A 163 9.59 -15.22 -2.12
C ALA A 163 8.64 -15.07 -0.92
N PHE A 164 7.68 -14.16 -1.04
CA PHE A 164 6.53 -13.98 -0.14
C PHE A 164 5.52 -13.05 -0.82
N THR A 165 4.30 -12.97 -0.29
CA THR A 165 3.33 -11.96 -0.70
C THR A 165 3.17 -10.86 0.35
N PHE A 166 2.77 -9.66 -0.08
CA PHE A 166 2.50 -8.58 0.85
C PHE A 166 1.36 -7.68 0.37
N VAL A 167 0.74 -6.97 1.31
CA VAL A 167 -0.25 -5.94 1.01
C VAL A 167 0.23 -4.60 1.54
N SER A 168 0.22 -3.59 0.68
CA SER A 168 0.33 -2.20 1.10
C SER A 168 -1.06 -1.59 1.14
N ALA A 169 -1.64 -1.51 2.33
CA ALA A 169 -2.86 -0.78 2.57
C ALA A 169 -2.54 0.72 2.76
N GLU A 170 -2.11 1.37 1.66
CA GLU A 170 -1.71 2.78 1.67
C GLU A 170 -2.03 3.50 0.33
N PRO A 171 -2.65 4.69 0.38
CA PRO A 171 -3.35 5.24 1.55
C PRO A 171 -4.61 4.43 1.86
N LEU A 172 -4.94 4.24 3.14
CA LEU A 172 -6.27 3.76 3.54
C LEU A 172 -7.31 4.85 3.32
N LEU A 173 -8.35 4.49 2.57
CA LEU A 173 -9.54 5.27 2.24
C LEU A 173 -10.84 4.59 2.72
N GLY A 174 -10.71 3.46 3.41
CA GLY A 174 -11.81 2.70 4.03
C GLY A 174 -11.27 1.59 4.93
N PRO A 175 -12.12 0.97 5.76
CA PRO A 175 -11.74 -0.20 6.54
C PRO A 175 -11.41 -1.39 5.62
N ILE A 176 -10.55 -2.29 6.11
CA ILE A 176 -10.25 -3.57 5.47
C ILE A 176 -10.23 -4.68 6.52
N ASP A 177 -10.99 -5.74 6.24
CA ASP A 177 -10.96 -7.01 6.92
C ASP A 177 -10.34 -8.08 5.99
N PHE A 178 -9.06 -8.38 6.20
CA PHE A 178 -8.33 -9.40 5.47
C PHE A 178 -8.73 -10.82 5.88
N THR A 179 -9.44 -11.00 6.99
CA THR A 179 -10.03 -12.29 7.36
C THR A 179 -11.30 -12.59 6.54
N ARG A 180 -11.81 -11.59 5.80
CA ARG A 180 -13.05 -11.66 5.02
C ARG A 180 -12.90 -11.09 3.61
N ILE A 181 -12.07 -11.71 2.79
CA ILE A 181 -11.93 -11.36 1.38
C ILE A 181 -13.01 -12.08 0.55
N ASP A 182 -13.77 -11.31 -0.23
CA ASP A 182 -14.78 -11.83 -1.15
C ASP A 182 -14.14 -12.38 -2.44
N TYR A 183 -14.27 -13.69 -2.65
CA TYR A 183 -13.81 -14.41 -3.84
C TYR A 183 -14.88 -14.58 -4.91
N GLY A 184 -16.06 -13.98 -4.71
CA GLY A 184 -17.22 -14.06 -5.59
C GLY A 184 -18.15 -15.22 -5.26
N THR A 185 -19.04 -15.53 -6.19
CA THR A 185 -20.11 -16.53 -6.00
C THR A 185 -19.81 -17.80 -6.78
N ILE A 186 -19.76 -18.94 -6.09
CA ILE A 186 -19.61 -20.28 -6.71
C ILE A 186 -20.88 -21.07 -6.44
N ARG A 187 -21.55 -21.53 -7.50
CA ARG A 187 -22.79 -22.32 -7.43
C ARG A 187 -23.88 -21.67 -6.55
N GLY A 188 -23.98 -20.35 -6.58
CA GLY A 188 -24.96 -19.58 -5.79
C GLY A 188 -24.52 -19.23 -4.36
N HIS A 189 -23.33 -19.63 -3.92
CA HIS A 189 -22.80 -19.31 -2.60
C HIS A 189 -21.63 -18.32 -2.68
N THR A 190 -21.70 -17.24 -1.89
CA THR A 190 -20.57 -16.32 -1.72
C THR A 190 -19.41 -17.04 -1.04
N VAL A 191 -18.24 -16.96 -1.62
CA VAL A 191 -17.01 -17.55 -1.09
C VAL A 191 -16.22 -16.44 -0.41
N ILE A 192 -16.11 -16.53 0.91
CA ILE A 192 -15.27 -15.65 1.72
C ILE A 192 -14.04 -16.43 2.16
N ARG A 193 -12.86 -15.82 2.08
CA ARG A 193 -11.61 -16.42 2.56
C ARG A 193 -10.90 -15.52 3.56
N ASP A 194 -10.31 -16.14 4.56
CA ASP A 194 -9.30 -15.53 5.40
C ASP A 194 -7.97 -15.51 4.62
N ALA A 195 -7.60 -14.33 4.11
CA ALA A 195 -6.38 -14.18 3.32
C ALA A 195 -5.10 -14.20 4.15
N LEU A 196 -5.20 -14.13 5.49
CA LEU A 196 -4.05 -14.26 6.39
C LEU A 196 -3.76 -15.74 6.70
N LYS A 197 -4.74 -16.63 6.52
CA LYS A 197 -4.65 -18.06 6.88
C LYS A 197 -5.04 -19.03 5.74
N ALA A 198 -5.16 -18.56 4.50
CA ALA A 198 -5.75 -19.34 3.41
C ALA A 198 -4.95 -20.61 3.03
N SER A 199 -3.62 -20.55 2.94
CA SER A 199 -2.73 -21.73 2.90
C SER A 199 -1.26 -21.29 3.09
N ASP A 200 -0.30 -22.23 3.04
CA ASP A 200 1.13 -21.88 3.07
C ASP A 200 1.63 -21.14 1.83
N ILE A 201 0.87 -21.17 0.73
CA ILE A 201 1.24 -20.55 -0.55
C ILE A 201 0.33 -19.37 -0.88
N GLU A 202 -0.97 -19.49 -0.57
CA GLU A 202 -2.00 -18.50 -0.88
C GLU A 202 -2.37 -17.72 0.38
N ARG A 203 -1.40 -17.07 1.02
CA ARG A 203 -1.65 -16.14 2.14
C ARG A 203 -0.89 -14.84 1.98
N ILE A 204 -1.34 -13.81 2.69
CA ILE A 204 -0.61 -12.57 2.87
C ILE A 204 0.46 -12.78 3.95
N ASP A 205 1.74 -12.64 3.58
CA ASP A 205 2.86 -12.84 4.52
C ASP A 205 3.32 -11.55 5.20
N TRP A 206 2.85 -10.38 4.75
CA TRP A 206 3.20 -9.08 5.32
C TRP A 206 2.17 -8.00 4.99
N VAL A 207 1.82 -7.18 5.98
CA VAL A 207 0.91 -6.04 5.77
C VAL A 207 1.58 -4.73 6.18
N ILE A 208 1.53 -3.76 5.28
CA ILE A 208 1.96 -2.38 5.50
C ILE A 208 0.71 -1.49 5.51
N THR A 209 0.58 -0.58 6.47
CA THR A 209 -0.51 0.40 6.49
C THR A 209 -0.01 1.84 6.47
N GLY A 210 -0.80 2.73 5.90
CA GLY A 210 -0.54 4.16 5.98
C GLY A 210 -1.74 5.03 5.60
N GLY A 211 -1.87 6.18 6.26
CA GLY A 211 -2.83 7.22 5.90
C GLY A 211 -2.34 8.12 4.76
N GLU A 212 -3.26 8.88 4.16
CA GLU A 212 -2.94 9.77 3.05
C GLU A 212 -2.16 11.01 3.49
N THR A 213 -1.21 11.45 2.68
CA THR A 213 -0.49 12.73 2.83
C THR A 213 -0.80 13.63 1.63
N GLY A 214 -1.06 14.91 1.86
CA GLY A 214 -1.34 15.87 0.80
C GLY A 214 -0.15 16.01 -0.15
N GLN A 215 -0.45 16.20 -1.44
CA GLN A 215 0.53 16.43 -2.50
C GLN A 215 0.06 17.58 -3.38
N GLY A 216 0.84 18.65 -3.48
CA GLY A 216 0.42 19.85 -4.20
C GLY A 216 -0.95 20.36 -3.76
N GLN A 217 -1.91 20.39 -4.69
CA GLN A 217 -3.28 20.81 -4.41
C GLN A 217 -4.15 19.72 -3.76
N HIS A 218 -3.78 18.45 -3.92
CA HIS A 218 -4.50 17.33 -3.31
C HIS A 218 -4.39 17.41 -1.79
N LYS A 219 -5.53 17.38 -1.11
CA LYS A 219 -5.61 17.38 0.35
C LYS A 219 -5.80 15.94 0.83
N ALA A 220 -5.03 15.56 1.84
CA ALA A 220 -5.13 14.24 2.45
C ALA A 220 -6.57 13.96 2.89
N ARG A 221 -7.17 12.89 2.37
CA ARG A 221 -8.44 12.38 2.85
C ARG A 221 -8.29 11.83 4.27
N PRO A 222 -9.35 11.93 5.10
CA PRO A 222 -9.41 11.29 6.40
C PRO A 222 -9.07 9.81 6.38
N SER A 223 -8.27 9.37 7.34
CA SER A 223 -8.08 7.95 7.64
C SER A 223 -8.48 7.70 9.09
N HIS A 224 -9.47 6.82 9.30
CA HIS A 224 -9.94 6.50 10.64
C HIS A 224 -8.89 5.65 11.38
N PRO A 225 -8.53 5.95 12.64
CA PRO A 225 -7.50 5.21 13.37
C PRO A 225 -7.85 3.73 13.58
N ASP A 226 -9.14 3.41 13.77
CA ASP A 226 -9.58 2.01 13.95
C ASP A 226 -9.31 1.15 12.72
N TRP A 227 -9.17 1.72 11.52
CA TRP A 227 -8.78 0.94 10.35
C TRP A 227 -7.38 0.37 10.50
N PHE A 228 -6.45 1.17 11.05
CA PHE A 228 -5.08 0.71 11.30
C PHE A 228 -5.05 -0.32 12.43
N ARG A 229 -5.81 -0.09 13.51
CA ARG A 229 -5.94 -1.00 14.67
C ARG A 229 -6.51 -2.34 14.25
N LEU A 230 -7.63 -2.32 13.54
CA LEU A 230 -8.30 -3.52 13.05
C LEU A 230 -7.37 -4.40 12.21
N ILE A 231 -6.60 -3.81 11.29
CA ILE A 231 -5.62 -4.57 10.49
C ILE A 231 -4.47 -5.08 11.37
N GLN A 232 -3.99 -4.29 12.32
CA GLN A 232 -2.90 -4.68 13.24
C GLN A 232 -3.32 -5.88 14.11
N GLU A 233 -4.54 -5.86 14.65
CA GLU A 233 -5.12 -6.95 15.44
C GLU A 233 -5.25 -8.24 14.62
N GLN A 234 -5.77 -8.14 13.39
CA GLN A 234 -5.86 -9.27 12.47
C GLN A 234 -4.49 -9.89 12.19
N CYS A 235 -3.48 -9.06 11.89
CA CYS A 235 -2.12 -9.52 11.62
C CYS A 235 -1.52 -10.21 12.85
N THR A 236 -1.70 -9.62 14.03
CA THR A 236 -1.22 -10.21 15.30
C THR A 236 -1.87 -11.56 15.56
N ALA A 237 -3.19 -11.67 15.39
CA ALA A 237 -3.94 -12.92 15.56
C ALA A 237 -3.59 -14.00 14.52
N ALA A 238 -2.98 -13.61 13.39
CA ALA A 238 -2.52 -14.53 12.35
C ALA A 238 -1.00 -14.80 12.40
N GLY A 239 -0.24 -14.10 13.26
CA GLY A 239 1.22 -14.18 13.26
C GLY A 239 1.86 -13.56 12.00
N VAL A 240 1.14 -12.69 11.30
CA VAL A 240 1.62 -12.00 10.10
C VAL A 240 2.35 -10.71 10.52
N PRO A 241 3.60 -10.48 10.07
CA PRO A 241 4.28 -9.22 10.29
C PRO A 241 3.45 -8.00 9.85
N TYR A 242 3.43 -6.98 10.71
CA TYR A 242 2.69 -5.73 10.47
C TYR A 242 3.62 -4.53 10.57
N HIS A 243 3.63 -3.69 9.52
CA HIS A 243 4.37 -2.44 9.47
C HIS A 243 3.41 -1.26 9.39
N HIS A 244 3.43 -0.38 10.39
CA HIS A 244 2.71 0.88 10.33
C HIS A 244 3.64 2.00 9.86
N LYS A 245 3.36 2.53 8.67
CA LYS A 245 4.22 3.55 8.05
C LYS A 245 3.93 4.94 8.62
N GLN A 246 2.66 5.35 8.65
CA GLN A 246 2.24 6.69 9.08
C GLN A 246 0.72 6.80 9.25
N ASN A 247 0.27 7.74 10.07
CA ASN A 247 -1.15 8.08 10.25
C ASN A 247 -1.72 8.98 9.14
N GLY A 248 -0.92 9.35 8.12
CA GLY A 248 -1.30 10.36 7.14
C GLY A 248 -1.22 11.77 7.73
N GLU A 249 -2.24 12.60 7.56
CA GLU A 249 -2.30 13.96 8.15
C GLU A 249 -3.34 14.11 9.27
N TRP A 250 -3.98 13.01 9.70
CA TRP A 250 -5.12 13.03 10.59
C TRP A 250 -4.78 12.41 11.95
N SER A 251 -5.39 12.93 13.01
CA SER A 251 -5.25 12.44 14.38
C SER A 251 -6.54 12.64 15.16
N THR A 252 -6.82 11.80 16.15
CA THR A 252 -7.92 11.97 17.11
C THR A 252 -7.57 12.95 18.24
N THR A 253 -6.30 13.28 18.39
CA THR A 253 -5.86 14.22 19.42
C THR A 253 -6.16 15.65 18.95
N HIS A 254 -6.94 16.38 19.76
CA HIS A 254 -7.18 17.79 19.51
C HIS A 254 -5.85 18.56 19.55
N PRO A 255 -5.49 19.34 18.51
CA PRO A 255 -4.25 20.10 18.52
C PRO A 255 -4.36 21.33 19.42
N ASN A 256 -3.26 21.76 20.04
CA ASN A 256 -3.23 22.88 20.99
C ASN A 256 -3.27 24.28 20.32
N TRP A 257 -3.86 24.42 19.12
CA TRP A 257 -3.96 25.72 18.42
C TRP A 257 -5.40 26.13 18.11
N PRO A 258 -5.72 27.44 18.09
CA PRO A 258 -7.09 27.95 18.26
C PRO A 258 -8.04 27.83 17.05
N ARG A 259 -7.82 26.93 16.08
CA ARG A 259 -8.66 26.82 14.85
C ARG A 259 -8.81 25.42 14.26
N ALA A 260 -8.65 24.36 15.05
CA ALA A 260 -8.85 23.01 14.54
C ALA A 260 -10.33 22.63 14.59
N HIS A 261 -10.98 22.62 13.43
CA HIS A 261 -12.34 22.11 13.31
C HIS A 261 -12.28 20.58 13.18
N PRO A 262 -13.00 19.83 14.03
CA PRO A 262 -13.08 18.38 13.88
C PRO A 262 -13.83 18.04 12.60
N THR A 263 -13.39 16.97 11.95
CA THR A 263 -14.24 16.19 11.04
C THR A 263 -14.76 15.01 11.83
N VAL A 264 -16.07 14.76 11.77
CA VAL A 264 -16.67 13.59 12.41
C VAL A 264 -16.72 12.46 11.38
N MET A 265 -16.22 11.29 11.75
CA MET A 265 -16.11 10.14 10.85
C MET A 265 -16.59 8.88 11.57
N ALA A 266 -17.38 8.05 10.88
CA ALA A 266 -17.72 6.70 11.34
C ALA A 266 -16.69 5.66 10.88
N ASN A 267 -16.74 4.47 11.47
CA ASN A 267 -15.83 3.36 11.15
C ASN A 267 -15.92 2.85 9.71
N ASP A 268 -17.05 3.03 9.03
CA ASP A 268 -17.21 2.70 7.60
C ASP A 268 -16.54 3.74 6.66
N GLY A 269 -16.14 4.88 7.21
CA GLY A 269 -15.56 6.00 6.49
C GLY A 269 -16.53 7.12 6.13
N THR A 270 -17.80 6.99 6.51
CA THR A 270 -18.79 8.05 6.31
C THR A 270 -18.40 9.29 7.10
N LEU A 271 -18.28 10.43 6.42
CA LEU A 271 -18.01 11.73 7.02
C LEU A 271 -19.33 12.46 7.32
N TYR A 272 -19.39 13.09 8.50
CA TYR A 272 -20.53 13.88 8.95
C TYR A 272 -20.13 15.33 9.13
N ARG A 273 -20.96 16.22 8.61
CA ARG A 273 -20.94 17.65 8.93
C ARG A 273 -21.71 17.90 10.22
N PRO A 274 -21.46 19.02 10.93
CA PRO A 274 -22.24 19.39 12.10
C PRO A 274 -23.76 19.42 11.84
N GLU A 275 -24.18 19.83 10.64
CA GLU A 275 -25.60 19.88 10.24
C GLU A 275 -26.23 18.49 10.08
N ASP A 276 -25.47 17.48 9.64
CA ASP A 276 -25.95 16.10 9.49
C ASP A 276 -26.32 15.45 10.84
N LEU A 277 -25.90 16.08 11.94
CA LEU A 277 -26.13 15.66 13.32
C LEU A 277 -27.08 16.62 14.06
N ALA A 278 -27.63 17.64 13.38
CA ALA A 278 -28.46 18.67 13.98
C ALA A 278 -29.94 18.25 14.08
N TYR A 279 -30.52 18.38 15.26
CA TYR A 279 -31.96 18.16 15.49
C TYR A 279 -32.83 19.18 14.71
N PRO A 280 -34.06 18.84 14.26
CA PRO A 280 -34.79 17.57 14.44
C PRO A 280 -34.49 16.49 13.40
N ASP A 281 -33.84 16.84 12.30
CA ASP A 281 -33.67 15.96 11.15
C ASP A 281 -32.43 15.05 11.27
N GLY A 282 -31.47 15.44 12.11
CA GLY A 282 -30.30 14.65 12.49
C GLY A 282 -30.54 13.84 13.77
N PRO A 283 -30.00 12.61 13.87
CA PRO A 283 -30.19 11.80 15.06
C PRO A 283 -29.46 12.42 16.25
N ARG A 284 -30.12 12.56 17.42
CA ARG A 284 -29.41 12.97 18.64
C ARG A 284 -28.30 11.96 18.91
N TYR A 285 -27.12 12.42 19.34
CA TYR A 285 -25.95 11.56 19.58
C TYR A 285 -26.29 10.29 20.41
N GLY A 286 -27.13 10.43 21.45
CA GLY A 286 -27.60 9.31 22.28
C GLY A 286 -28.77 8.49 21.73
N GLU A 287 -29.44 8.94 20.67
CA GLU A 287 -30.54 8.25 19.97
C GLU A 287 -30.03 7.48 18.74
N ALA A 288 -28.98 7.98 18.07
CA ALA A 288 -28.24 7.25 17.04
C ALA A 288 -27.72 5.88 17.55
N ILE A 289 -27.23 5.86 18.79
CA ILE A 289 -26.75 4.66 19.50
C ILE A 289 -27.89 3.67 19.81
N ARG A 290 -29.10 4.17 20.11
CA ARG A 290 -30.26 3.32 20.51
C ARG A 290 -31.04 2.75 19.33
N ALA A 291 -30.96 3.37 18.15
CA ALA A 291 -31.71 2.98 16.97
C ALA A 291 -31.04 1.87 16.12
N ASN A 292 -29.98 1.23 16.63
CA ASN A 292 -29.21 0.20 15.90
C ASN A 292 -28.75 0.66 14.50
N HIS A 293 -28.48 1.96 14.35
CA HIS A 293 -27.73 2.48 13.21
C HIS A 293 -26.31 1.92 13.29
N ASP A 294 -25.72 1.49 12.18
CA ASP A 294 -24.31 1.04 12.04
C ASP A 294 -23.24 2.12 12.39
N LYS A 295 -23.67 3.20 13.07
CA LYS A 295 -22.94 4.41 13.45
C LYS A 295 -22.36 4.31 14.87
N ALA A 296 -22.09 3.11 15.38
CA ALA A 296 -21.76 2.90 16.80
C ALA A 296 -20.46 3.59 17.29
N HIS A 297 -19.63 4.13 16.39
CA HIS A 297 -18.35 4.73 16.76
C HIS A 297 -18.04 5.98 15.93
N LEU A 298 -18.75 7.09 16.20
CA LEU A 298 -18.37 8.39 15.66
C LEU A 298 -17.10 8.89 16.33
N THR A 299 -16.09 9.21 15.52
CA THR A 299 -14.80 9.70 15.99
C THR A 299 -14.54 11.10 15.47
N ASN A 300 -14.14 12.00 16.37
CA ASN A 300 -13.60 13.29 16.00
C ASN A 300 -12.16 13.11 15.52
N ILE A 301 -11.88 13.58 14.32
CA ILE A 301 -10.53 13.59 13.75
C ILE A 301 -10.16 15.00 13.28
N TYR A 302 -8.89 15.34 13.47
CA TYR A 302 -8.33 16.65 13.19
C TYR A 302 -7.21 16.48 12.17
N ARG A 303 -7.22 17.34 11.16
CA ARG A 303 -6.09 17.43 10.24
C ARG A 303 -4.97 18.24 10.88
N VAL A 304 -3.98 17.53 11.40
CA VAL A 304 -2.83 18.10 12.13
C VAL A 304 -1.56 18.16 11.26
N GLY A 305 -1.58 17.51 10.10
CA GLY A 305 -0.43 17.41 9.20
C GLY A 305 0.53 16.29 9.60
N LYS A 306 1.27 15.79 8.60
CA LYS A 306 2.09 14.57 8.71
C LYS A 306 3.08 14.57 9.87
N LYS A 307 3.71 15.72 10.15
CA LYS A 307 4.72 15.82 11.21
C LYS A 307 4.14 15.55 12.59
N LEU A 308 2.89 15.97 12.84
CA LEU A 308 2.25 15.82 14.15
C LEU A 308 1.45 14.54 14.28
N SER A 309 0.80 14.09 13.20
CA SER A 309 0.11 12.79 13.19
C SER A 309 1.09 11.63 13.38
N GLY A 310 2.31 11.76 12.84
CA GLY A 310 3.40 10.81 13.07
C GLY A 310 3.10 9.40 12.55
N ARG A 311 3.76 8.42 13.17
CA ARG A 311 3.67 7.00 12.82
C ARG A 311 3.47 6.07 14.01
N LEU A 312 3.03 6.63 15.13
CA LEU A 312 2.66 5.84 16.29
C LEU A 312 1.19 5.49 16.18
N LEU A 313 0.87 4.22 16.36
CA LEU A 313 -0.50 3.76 16.55
C LEU A 313 -0.65 3.47 18.05
N ASP A 314 -1.46 4.27 18.74
CA ASP A 314 -1.63 4.22 20.20
C ASP A 314 -0.31 4.32 20.99
N GLY A 315 0.59 5.18 20.53
CA GLY A 315 1.90 5.39 21.15
C GLY A 315 2.93 4.30 20.86
N VAL A 316 2.56 3.26 20.09
CA VAL A 316 3.44 2.15 19.73
C VAL A 316 3.92 2.28 18.28
N GLU A 317 5.20 1.99 18.05
CA GLU A 317 5.75 1.87 16.70
C GLU A 317 5.67 0.40 16.24
N TYR A 318 5.16 0.19 15.03
CA TYR A 318 5.07 -1.13 14.41
C TYR A 318 5.98 -1.22 13.19
N ASN A 319 7.03 -2.03 13.28
CA ASN A 319 8.06 -2.20 12.24
C ASN A 319 8.22 -3.68 11.81
N GLY A 320 7.17 -4.49 11.94
CA GLY A 320 7.23 -5.91 11.57
C GLY A 320 7.53 -6.08 10.08
N MET A 321 8.45 -6.97 9.75
CA MET A 321 8.81 -7.35 8.37
C MET A 321 9.04 -8.86 8.29
N PRO A 322 8.92 -9.49 7.10
CA PRO A 322 9.33 -10.87 6.89
C PRO A 322 10.80 -11.09 7.21
N GLU A 323 11.12 -12.25 7.77
CA GLU A 323 12.52 -12.68 7.91
C GLU A 323 13.11 -12.98 6.54
N LEU A 324 14.17 -12.26 6.16
CA LEU A 324 14.92 -12.50 4.94
C LEU A 324 16.25 -13.16 5.29
N ARG A 325 16.47 -14.38 4.81
CA ARG A 325 17.72 -15.12 5.01
C ARG A 325 18.59 -15.04 3.74
N PRO A 326 19.90 -14.77 3.87
CA PRO A 326 20.84 -14.67 2.75
C PRO A 326 20.92 -15.90 1.85
#